data_AF-A0A6B2R1G5-F1
#
_entry.id   AF-A0A6B2R1G5-F1
#
_cell.length_a   1.000
_cell.length_b   1.000
_cell.length_c   1.000
_cell.angle_alpha   90.00
_cell.angle_beta   90.00
_cell.angle_gamma   90.00
#
_symmetry.space_group_name_H-M   'P 1'
#
loop_
_entity.id
_entity.type
_entity.pdbx_description
1 polymer ?
#
loop_
_entity_poly.entity_id
_entity_poly.type
_entity_poly.pdbx_seq_one_letter_code
_entity_poly.pdbx_strand_id
1 'polypeptide(L)'
;MELMFAPIALFAFRRPDHTKLVIDALLLNKEASESELYIYCDGPRGNQDLELVSQVRDYVRTVRGFKSIHIIERNINYGLAKSIINGVTEILEKYENIIVLEDDILTSPYFLRFMNTGLVKYKYENQVASIHGYVYPVEQKLPNTFFLRGADCWGWATWRRAWQKFNPDGMELLRKLKNSDLIEDFDFHGAYPYSEMLSSQVKGQNQSWAIRWHASMYLENMLTLYPGKTLVNNIGHDNSGTHSGMTDKYESITSRDPIEIQDIKIEVSKRAYTAFENFMRNKGFIQTNSQIKNKIKSIIRLITPPIFFTLYNNFFLIKKSTKDTKNSEPQEQIVFNGEYFKWEDALQNCIGYNSSDILEKVISSTKLVASGAAVYERDSVLFDHIEYSWPLLAGLLLASSRSNGNLNVIDYGGSLGSSYYQNRKFLNLLPTIKWNVIEQPNYVVAGNKYFKNKTINFYDNLSNCLLENIPNVILLSSVLQYLPDPYQILKDLIKINADVIVLDRTCYYKNSIIDLLRIQTVPDSIYSATYPCWFLIENKVIQLLVNNNYTLIEDFLAIDNLDDRAVWKGHIFCKTNKG
;
A
#
# COMPACT_ATOMS: atom_id res chain seq x y z
N MET A 1 29.21 -14.45 23.63
CA MET A 1 27.95 -15.19 23.39
C MET A 1 27.43 -14.67 22.08
N GLU A 2 27.31 -15.53 21.06
CA GLU A 2 26.63 -15.17 19.82
C GLU A 2 25.22 -14.67 20.16
N LEU A 3 24.82 -13.53 19.58
CA LEU A 3 23.45 -13.08 19.68
C LEU A 3 22.59 -14.06 18.90
N MET A 4 21.85 -14.92 19.60
CA MET A 4 20.87 -15.79 18.96
C MET A 4 19.58 -15.00 18.75
N PHE A 5 19.22 -14.77 17.48
CA PHE A 5 17.94 -14.14 17.12
C PHE A 5 16.77 -15.07 17.47
N ALA A 6 15.65 -14.47 17.87
CA ALA A 6 14.46 -15.21 18.27
C ALA A 6 13.85 -15.98 17.08
N PRO A 7 13.32 -17.20 17.30
CA PRO A 7 12.52 -17.86 16.28
C PRO A 7 11.27 -17.05 15.96
N ILE A 8 10.87 -17.07 14.69
CA ILE A 8 9.67 -16.42 14.18
C ILE A 8 8.61 -17.52 13.96
N ALA A 9 7.41 -17.33 14.48
CA ALA A 9 6.26 -18.16 14.21
C ALA A 9 5.24 -17.42 13.36
N LEU A 10 4.99 -17.93 12.16
CA LEU A 10 3.97 -17.45 11.24
C LEU A 10 2.78 -18.41 11.22
N PHE A 11 1.59 -17.91 11.50
CA PHE A 11 0.35 -18.68 11.47
C PHE A 11 -0.45 -18.37 10.22
N ALA A 12 -0.59 -19.36 9.33
CA ALA A 12 -1.25 -19.22 8.03
C ALA A 12 -2.38 -20.23 7.85
N PHE A 13 -3.37 -19.87 7.03
CA PHE A 13 -4.47 -20.77 6.71
C PHE A 13 -4.76 -20.87 5.21
N ARG A 14 -5.60 -19.97 4.67
CA ARG A 14 -6.16 -20.08 3.31
C ARG A 14 -6.01 -18.79 2.50
N ARG A 15 -5.04 -17.94 2.86
CA ARG A 15 -4.76 -16.67 2.17
C ARG A 15 -3.36 -16.73 1.53
N PRO A 16 -3.21 -17.38 0.36
CA PRO A 16 -1.90 -17.53 -0.28
C PRO A 16 -1.24 -16.18 -0.58
N ASP A 17 -2.00 -15.21 -1.08
CA ASP A 17 -1.47 -13.88 -1.41
C ASP A 17 -1.01 -13.11 -0.17
N HIS A 18 -1.82 -13.08 0.90
CA HIS A 18 -1.42 -12.44 2.16
C HIS A 18 -0.19 -13.14 2.76
N THR A 19 -0.19 -14.47 2.79
CA THR A 19 0.95 -15.26 3.29
C THR A 19 2.23 -14.89 2.54
N LYS A 20 2.14 -14.76 1.22
CA LYS A 20 3.26 -14.34 0.38
C LYS A 20 3.74 -12.94 0.72
N LEU A 21 2.83 -11.97 0.81
CA LEU A 21 3.18 -10.60 1.17
C LEU A 21 3.82 -10.49 2.56
N VAL A 22 3.35 -11.26 3.55
CA VAL A 22 3.93 -11.28 4.90
C VAL A 22 5.33 -11.87 4.89
N ILE A 23 5.56 -12.96 4.16
CA ILE A 23 6.90 -13.57 4.03
C ILE A 23 7.85 -12.63 3.28
N ASP A 24 7.40 -12.02 2.17
CA ASP A 24 8.18 -11.05 1.41
C ASP A 24 8.56 -9.86 2.32
N ALA A 25 7.63 -9.33 3.12
CA ALA A 25 7.91 -8.27 4.08
C ALA A 25 8.90 -8.69 5.18
N LEU A 26 8.78 -9.92 5.69
CA LEU A 26 9.75 -10.48 6.64
C LEU A 26 11.16 -10.57 6.04
N LEU A 27 11.29 -11.01 4.79
CA LEU A 27 12.58 -11.14 4.11
C LEU A 27 13.29 -9.79 3.87
N LEU A 28 12.56 -8.67 3.93
CA LEU A 28 13.15 -7.33 3.90
C LEU A 28 13.83 -6.93 5.22
N ASN A 29 13.58 -7.67 6.31
CA ASN A 29 14.27 -7.44 7.58
C ASN A 29 15.65 -8.11 7.54
N LYS A 30 16.70 -7.36 7.88
CA LYS A 30 18.08 -7.85 7.84
C LYS A 30 18.31 -9.07 8.74
N GLU A 31 17.57 -9.16 9.84
CA GLU A 31 17.66 -10.25 10.81
C GLU A 31 17.00 -11.55 10.32
N ALA A 32 16.28 -11.54 9.19
CA ALA A 32 15.56 -12.71 8.67
C ALA A 32 16.52 -13.88 8.36
N SER A 33 17.66 -13.60 7.72
CA SER A 33 18.66 -14.62 7.36
C SER A 33 19.29 -15.32 8.58
N GLU A 34 19.22 -14.68 9.74
CA GLU A 34 19.77 -15.19 11.00
C GLU A 34 18.72 -15.81 11.93
N SER A 35 17.43 -15.70 11.56
CA SER A 35 16.30 -16.17 12.36
C SER A 35 15.76 -17.49 11.81
N GLU A 36 15.33 -18.37 12.71
CA GLU A 36 14.57 -19.58 12.34
C GLU A 36 13.11 -19.21 12.09
N LEU A 37 12.51 -19.70 11.01
CA LEU A 37 11.10 -19.49 10.70
C LEU A 37 10.29 -20.78 10.87
N TYR A 38 9.27 -20.73 11.71
CA TYR A 38 8.27 -21.78 11.90
C TYR A 38 6.96 -21.33 11.24
N ILE A 39 6.48 -22.08 10.26
CA ILE A 39 5.24 -21.76 9.54
C ILE A 39 4.20 -22.81 9.89
N TYR A 40 3.19 -22.42 10.66
CA TYR A 40 2.05 -23.26 11.00
C TYR A 40 0.95 -23.06 9.96
N CYS A 41 0.73 -24.07 9.10
CA CYS A 41 -0.33 -24.08 8.10
C CYS A 41 -1.51 -24.91 8.60
N ASP A 42 -2.65 -24.25 8.88
CA ASP A 42 -3.82 -24.94 9.39
C ASP A 42 -4.47 -25.88 8.34
N GLY A 43 -5.28 -26.84 8.80
CA GLY A 43 -6.03 -27.73 7.92
C GLY A 43 -7.29 -27.08 7.34
N PRO A 44 -7.86 -27.61 6.24
CA PRO A 44 -9.13 -27.14 5.68
C PRO A 44 -10.29 -27.39 6.66
N ARG A 45 -11.29 -26.49 6.69
CA ARG A 45 -12.54 -26.73 7.46
C ARG A 45 -13.52 -27.63 6.70
N GLY A 46 -13.33 -27.75 5.39
CA GLY A 46 -14.14 -28.53 4.47
C GLY A 46 -13.60 -28.38 3.04
N ASN A 47 -14.29 -28.98 2.07
CA ASN A 47 -13.81 -29.06 0.69
C ASN A 47 -13.54 -27.69 0.04
N GLN A 48 -14.29 -26.66 0.43
CA GLN A 48 -14.13 -25.29 -0.09
C GLN A 48 -12.79 -24.63 0.26
N ASP A 49 -12.10 -25.10 1.31
CA ASP A 49 -10.81 -24.55 1.73
C ASP A 49 -9.63 -25.33 1.13
N LEU A 50 -9.85 -26.50 0.51
CA LEU A 50 -8.79 -27.42 0.08
C LEU A 50 -7.80 -26.77 -0.89
N GLU A 51 -8.31 -26.08 -1.91
CA GLU A 51 -7.48 -25.48 -2.95
C GLU A 51 -6.60 -24.37 -2.37
N LEU A 52 -7.18 -23.42 -1.64
CA LEU A 52 -6.44 -22.30 -1.06
C LEU A 52 -5.43 -22.74 0.01
N VAL A 53 -5.78 -23.75 0.82
CA VAL A 53 -4.84 -24.35 1.78
C VAL A 53 -3.69 -25.05 1.05
N SER A 54 -3.96 -25.76 -0.05
CA SER A 54 -2.92 -26.36 -0.88
C SER A 54 -1.98 -25.29 -1.44
N GLN A 55 -2.53 -24.21 -2.01
CA GLN A 55 -1.74 -23.11 -2.55
C GLN A 55 -0.83 -22.47 -1.49
N VAL A 56 -1.33 -22.26 -0.26
CA VAL A 56 -0.50 -21.79 0.86
C VAL A 56 0.65 -22.77 1.13
N ARG A 57 0.35 -24.07 1.25
CA ARG A 57 1.36 -25.12 1.52
C ARG A 57 2.41 -25.23 0.43
N ASP A 58 1.97 -25.19 -0.82
CA ASP A 58 2.86 -25.26 -1.98
C ASP A 58 3.79 -24.06 -2.01
N TYR A 59 3.26 -22.86 -1.76
CA TYR A 59 4.08 -21.64 -1.66
C TYR A 59 5.09 -21.71 -0.51
N VAL A 60 4.68 -22.04 0.72
CA VAL A 60 5.59 -21.99 1.88
C VAL A 60 6.77 -22.97 1.75
N ARG A 61 6.61 -24.08 1.01
CA ARG A 61 7.71 -25.02 0.69
C ARG A 61 8.78 -24.41 -0.22
N THR A 62 8.43 -23.36 -0.99
CA THR A 62 9.37 -22.64 -1.85
C THR A 62 10.16 -21.55 -1.13
N VAL A 63 9.75 -21.16 0.09
CA VAL A 63 10.34 -20.05 0.83
C VAL A 63 11.81 -20.34 1.17
N ARG A 64 12.66 -19.32 1.00
CA ARG A 64 14.10 -19.32 1.31
C ARG A 64 14.46 -17.98 1.93
N GLY A 65 15.69 -17.84 2.44
CA GLY A 65 16.20 -16.56 2.97
C GLY A 65 16.14 -16.41 4.49
N PHE A 66 15.74 -17.46 5.21
CA PHE A 66 15.85 -17.58 6.67
C PHE A 66 16.96 -18.56 7.04
N LYS A 67 17.43 -18.52 8.30
CA LYS A 67 18.47 -19.44 8.80
C LYS A 67 18.06 -20.91 8.66
N SER A 68 16.81 -21.19 9.01
CA SER A 68 16.15 -22.48 8.87
C SER A 68 14.64 -22.23 8.70
N ILE A 69 13.95 -23.15 8.03
CA ILE A 69 12.51 -23.08 7.82
C ILE A 69 11.90 -24.41 8.23
N HIS A 70 10.92 -24.34 9.12
CA HIS A 70 10.18 -25.47 9.66
C HIS A 70 8.70 -25.31 9.29
N ILE A 71 8.16 -26.23 8.50
CA ILE A 71 6.77 -26.16 8.03
C ILE A 71 5.94 -27.20 8.78
N ILE A 72 4.89 -26.74 9.46
CA ILE A 72 4.00 -27.55 10.27
C ILE A 72 2.61 -27.54 9.62
N GLU A 73 2.33 -28.58 8.84
CA GLU A 73 1.04 -28.76 8.17
C GLU A 73 0.09 -29.56 9.05
N ARG A 74 -1.07 -28.99 9.37
CA ARG A 74 -2.10 -29.70 10.14
C ARG A 74 -3.11 -30.40 9.24
N ASN A 75 -3.51 -31.60 9.64
CA ASN A 75 -4.51 -32.38 8.90
C ASN A 75 -5.93 -31.83 9.08
N ILE A 76 -6.23 -31.22 10.23
CA ILE A 76 -7.55 -30.65 10.56
C ILE A 76 -7.40 -29.17 10.90
N ASN A 77 -8.45 -28.38 10.66
CA ASN A 77 -8.50 -26.99 11.07
C ASN A 77 -8.57 -26.89 12.60
N TYR A 78 -7.55 -26.29 13.22
CA TYR A 78 -7.53 -26.01 14.66
C TYR A 78 -8.25 -24.70 14.98
N GLY A 79 -8.36 -23.80 14.00
CA GLY A 79 -8.80 -22.43 14.21
C GLY A 79 -7.67 -21.60 14.83
N LEU A 80 -7.74 -20.28 14.59
CA LEU A 80 -6.66 -19.34 14.91
C LEU A 80 -6.21 -19.40 16.38
N ALA A 81 -7.15 -19.35 17.32
CA ALA A 81 -6.84 -19.33 18.75
C ALA A 81 -6.07 -20.57 19.22
N LYS A 82 -6.56 -21.75 18.86
CA LYS A 82 -5.88 -23.01 19.22
C LYS A 82 -4.54 -23.14 18.50
N SER A 83 -4.49 -22.67 17.25
CA SER A 83 -3.27 -22.67 16.45
C SER A 83 -2.15 -21.88 17.12
N ILE A 84 -2.42 -20.63 17.49
CA ILE A 84 -1.46 -19.73 18.14
C ILE A 84 -1.06 -20.27 19.51
N ILE A 85 -2.02 -20.61 20.37
CA ILE A 85 -1.71 -21.07 21.73
C ILE A 85 -0.80 -22.30 21.70
N ASN A 86 -1.09 -23.25 20.82
CA ASN A 86 -0.30 -24.47 20.72
C ASN A 86 1.08 -24.22 20.12
N GLY A 87 1.18 -23.47 19.01
CA GLY A 87 2.46 -23.20 18.34
C GLY A 87 3.41 -22.34 19.18
N VAL A 88 2.88 -21.30 19.84
CA VAL A 88 3.67 -20.46 20.76
C VAL A 88 4.18 -21.29 21.94
N THR A 89 3.33 -22.15 22.52
CA THR A 89 3.73 -23.03 23.63
C THR A 89 4.83 -24.01 23.20
N GLU A 90 4.66 -24.68 22.06
CA GLU A 90 5.62 -25.66 21.54
C GLU A 90 7.01 -25.03 21.27
N ILE A 91 7.04 -23.85 20.67
CA ILE A 91 8.31 -23.16 20.40
C ILE A 91 8.93 -22.70 21.72
N LEU A 92 8.15 -22.16 22.65
CA LEU A 92 8.66 -21.70 23.95
C LEU A 92 9.08 -22.84 24.86
N GLU A 93 8.72 -24.11 24.61
CA GLU A 93 9.34 -25.26 25.29
C GLU A 93 10.81 -25.44 24.86
N LYS A 94 11.16 -25.06 23.63
CA LYS A 94 12.50 -25.20 23.03
C LYS A 94 13.35 -23.93 23.15
N TYR A 95 12.72 -22.76 23.04
CA TYR A 95 13.38 -21.46 23.03
C TYR A 95 12.95 -20.56 24.21
N GLU A 96 13.79 -19.62 24.59
CA GLU A 96 13.50 -18.68 25.69
C GLU A 96 12.56 -17.54 25.28
N ASN A 97 12.47 -17.25 23.99
CA ASN A 97 11.66 -16.18 23.42
C ASN A 97 11.20 -16.54 22.00
N ILE A 98 10.26 -15.77 21.49
CA ILE A 98 9.61 -15.98 20.19
C ILE A 98 9.09 -14.65 19.63
N ILE A 99 9.07 -14.52 18.31
CA ILE A 99 8.36 -13.47 17.56
C ILE A 99 7.18 -14.12 16.84
N VAL A 100 5.99 -13.52 16.88
CA VAL A 100 4.74 -14.12 16.40
C VAL A 100 4.04 -13.19 15.42
N LEU A 101 3.65 -13.75 14.26
CA LEU A 101 2.92 -13.09 13.18
C LEU A 101 1.78 -13.96 12.67
N GLU A 102 0.75 -13.32 12.15
CA GLU A 102 -0.36 -13.94 11.41
C GLU A 102 -0.16 -13.68 9.91
N ASP A 103 -0.88 -14.42 9.06
CA ASP A 103 -0.78 -14.33 7.59
C ASP A 103 -1.24 -12.99 7.01
N ASP A 104 -1.72 -12.05 7.83
CA ASP A 104 -2.16 -10.72 7.42
C ASP A 104 -1.40 -9.56 8.09
N ILE A 105 -0.25 -9.82 8.71
CA ILE A 105 0.57 -8.80 9.37
C ILE A 105 1.84 -8.48 8.56
N LEU A 106 1.80 -7.42 7.75
CA LEU A 106 2.98 -6.93 7.03
C LEU A 106 3.94 -6.24 7.99
N THR A 107 5.23 -6.53 7.86
CA THR A 107 6.28 -5.96 8.73
C THR A 107 7.05 -4.84 8.05
N SER A 108 7.46 -3.84 8.84
CA SER A 108 8.52 -2.90 8.48
C SER A 108 9.85 -3.64 8.29
N PRO A 109 10.78 -3.16 7.43
CA PRO A 109 12.15 -3.67 7.37
C PRO A 109 12.97 -3.55 8.67
N TYR A 110 12.44 -2.87 9.69
CA TYR A 110 13.07 -2.71 11.02
C TYR A 110 12.32 -3.44 12.14
N PHE A 111 11.28 -4.20 11.80
CA PHE A 111 10.45 -4.90 12.77
C PHE A 111 11.24 -5.95 13.56
N LEU A 112 11.97 -6.85 12.88
CA LEU A 112 12.74 -7.89 13.56
C LEU A 112 13.87 -7.29 14.40
N ARG A 113 14.52 -6.23 13.92
CA ARG A 113 15.50 -5.47 14.70
C ARG A 113 14.91 -4.97 16.01
N PHE A 114 13.75 -4.34 15.97
CA PHE A 114 13.08 -3.80 17.14
C PHE A 114 12.71 -4.91 18.13
N MET A 115 12.09 -5.98 17.64
CA MET A 115 11.70 -7.13 18.46
C MET A 115 12.90 -7.76 19.16
N ASN A 116 13.96 -8.10 18.42
CA ASN A 116 15.15 -8.71 19.00
C ASN A 116 15.90 -7.78 19.96
N THR A 117 15.99 -6.48 19.65
CA THR A 117 16.59 -5.49 20.55
C THR A 117 15.83 -5.44 21.87
N GLY A 118 14.50 -5.43 21.83
CA GLY A 118 13.66 -5.44 23.04
C GLY A 118 13.79 -6.75 23.81
N LEU A 119 13.82 -7.89 23.11
CA LEU A 119 13.92 -9.22 23.72
C LEU A 119 15.23 -9.38 24.50
N VAL A 120 16.32 -8.85 23.96
CA VAL A 120 17.64 -8.82 24.61
C VAL A 120 17.61 -7.85 25.79
N LYS A 121 17.15 -6.60 25.58
CA LYS A 121 17.19 -5.55 26.61
C LYS A 121 16.37 -5.90 27.85
N TYR A 122 15.16 -6.41 27.66
CA TYR A 122 14.21 -6.69 28.76
C TYR A 122 14.19 -8.17 29.17
N LYS A 123 15.21 -8.95 28.80
CA LYS A 123 15.29 -10.40 29.06
C LYS A 123 15.02 -10.75 30.53
N TYR A 124 15.64 -10.02 31.45
CA TYR A 124 15.56 -10.27 32.90
C TYR A 124 14.53 -9.40 33.63
N GLU A 125 13.81 -8.56 32.90
CA GLU A 125 12.82 -7.64 33.48
C GLU A 125 11.46 -8.33 33.61
N ASN A 126 11.22 -8.98 34.74
CA ASN A 126 10.01 -9.77 35.00
C ASN A 126 8.70 -8.96 34.92
N GLN A 127 8.79 -7.63 34.97
CA GLN A 127 7.64 -6.72 34.79
C GLN A 127 7.23 -6.59 33.31
N VAL A 128 8.10 -6.94 32.36
CA VAL A 128 7.82 -6.85 30.92
C VAL A 128 7.32 -8.19 30.41
N ALA A 129 6.10 -8.20 29.85
CA ALA A 129 5.45 -9.39 29.29
C ALA A 129 5.70 -9.58 27.81
N SER A 130 5.68 -8.49 27.04
CA SER A 130 5.67 -8.55 25.57
C SER A 130 6.35 -7.32 24.97
N ILE A 131 6.73 -7.46 23.71
CA ILE A 131 7.10 -6.35 22.82
C ILE A 131 6.12 -6.37 21.67
N HIS A 132 5.59 -5.21 21.32
CA HIS A 132 4.53 -5.08 20.35
C HIS A 132 4.98 -4.29 19.13
N GLY A 133 4.38 -4.56 17.97
CA GLY A 133 4.74 -3.95 16.69
C GLY A 133 3.78 -2.85 16.24
N TYR A 134 2.54 -2.85 16.73
CA TYR A 134 1.50 -1.95 16.23
C TYR A 134 1.25 -0.75 17.15
N VAL A 135 0.81 0.36 16.54
CA VAL A 135 0.41 1.58 17.22
C VAL A 135 -0.79 2.18 16.48
N TYR A 136 -1.83 2.56 17.23
CA TYR A 136 -2.98 3.25 16.66
C TYR A 136 -2.59 4.55 15.95
N PRO A 137 -3.30 4.96 14.88
CA PRO A 137 -3.06 6.22 14.17
C PRO A 137 -3.56 7.41 15.00
N VAL A 138 -2.88 7.67 16.10
CA VAL A 138 -3.15 8.80 17.00
C VAL A 138 -2.58 10.10 16.42
N GLU A 139 -3.29 11.21 16.61
CA GLU A 139 -2.82 12.54 16.19
C GLU A 139 -1.66 13.05 17.07
N GLN A 140 -1.64 12.58 18.32
CA GLN A 140 -0.70 13.02 19.33
C GLN A 140 0.65 12.35 19.11
N LYS A 141 1.72 13.14 19.00
CA LYS A 141 3.09 12.60 18.93
C LYS A 141 3.35 11.71 20.14
N LEU A 142 3.77 10.47 19.93
CA LEU A 142 4.12 9.52 20.99
C LEU A 142 5.63 9.57 21.31
N PRO A 143 6.05 9.11 22.49
CA PRO A 143 7.47 8.81 22.76
C PRO A 143 8.01 7.77 21.78
N ASN A 144 9.33 7.75 21.54
CA ASN A 144 9.96 6.78 20.62
C ASN A 144 9.67 5.32 20.99
N THR A 145 9.60 5.03 22.28
CA THR A 145 9.11 3.77 22.84
C THR A 145 8.39 4.07 24.15
N PHE A 146 7.41 3.26 24.52
CA PHE A 146 6.67 3.41 25.77
C PHE A 146 6.09 2.09 26.25
N PHE A 147 5.67 2.05 27.52
CA PHE A 147 5.01 0.88 28.10
C PHE A 147 3.53 1.14 28.36
N LEU A 148 2.69 0.13 28.11
CA LEU A 148 1.30 0.06 28.57
C LEU A 148 1.06 -1.28 29.27
N ARG A 149 0.06 -1.35 30.14
CA ARG A 149 -0.29 -2.57 30.88
C ARG A 149 -1.06 -3.55 30.01
N GLY A 150 -0.85 -4.84 30.24
CA GLY A 150 -1.46 -5.90 29.44
C GLY A 150 -0.59 -6.28 28.24
N ALA A 151 -1.21 -6.82 27.19
CA ALA A 151 -0.54 -7.23 25.96
C ALA A 151 -1.45 -7.10 24.72
N ASP A 152 -0.84 -7.00 23.54
CA ASP A 152 -1.52 -6.95 22.24
C ASP A 152 -0.91 -7.96 21.25
N CYS A 153 -1.55 -8.16 20.10
CA CYS A 153 -1.35 -9.35 19.25
C CYS A 153 -0.94 -9.12 17.79
N TRP A 154 -1.00 -7.88 17.27
CA TRP A 154 -0.50 -7.57 15.92
C TRP A 154 1.01 -7.41 15.87
N GLY A 155 1.70 -8.49 15.48
CA GLY A 155 3.15 -8.56 15.39
C GLY A 155 3.80 -8.32 16.75
N TRP A 156 4.10 -9.39 17.47
CA TRP A 156 4.53 -9.28 18.87
C TRP A 156 5.60 -10.31 19.20
N ALA A 157 6.28 -10.10 20.31
CA ALA A 157 7.30 -11.01 20.82
C ALA A 157 7.15 -11.18 22.33
N THR A 158 7.47 -12.37 22.83
CA THR A 158 7.40 -12.66 24.28
C THR A 158 8.49 -13.63 24.70
N TRP A 159 8.59 -13.85 26.00
CA TRP A 159 9.49 -14.81 26.62
C TRP A 159 8.70 -15.97 27.22
N ARG A 160 9.35 -17.12 27.32
CA ARG A 160 8.84 -18.31 28.05
C ARG A 160 8.34 -17.93 29.44
N ARG A 161 9.11 -17.13 30.19
CA ARG A 161 8.78 -16.67 31.55
C ARG A 161 7.45 -15.88 31.62
N ALA A 162 7.12 -15.13 30.58
CA ALA A 162 5.88 -14.35 30.51
C ALA A 162 4.73 -15.23 30.03
N TRP A 163 4.97 -16.05 29.00
CA TRP A 163 3.97 -16.96 28.45
C TRP A 163 3.47 -18.00 29.45
N GLN A 164 4.31 -18.45 30.39
CA GLN A 164 3.90 -19.35 31.48
C GLN A 164 2.80 -18.77 32.37
N LYS A 165 2.60 -17.45 32.37
CA LYS A 165 1.52 -16.77 33.10
C LYS A 165 0.23 -16.64 32.27
N PHE A 166 0.21 -17.07 31.01
CA PHE A 166 -0.99 -17.06 30.20
C PHE A 166 -2.05 -18.00 30.80
N ASN A 167 -3.23 -17.46 31.09
CA ASN A 167 -4.38 -18.25 31.49
C ASN A 167 -5.37 -18.37 30.32
N PRO A 168 -5.60 -19.58 29.78
CA PRO A 168 -6.57 -19.78 28.71
C PRO A 168 -8.04 -19.74 29.18
N ASP A 169 -8.32 -19.76 30.48
CA ASP A 169 -9.67 -19.72 31.05
C ASP A 169 -10.19 -18.27 31.16
N GLY A 170 -10.97 -17.87 30.16
CA GLY A 170 -11.62 -16.55 30.14
C GLY A 170 -12.61 -16.31 31.29
N MET A 171 -13.24 -17.35 31.83
CA MET A 171 -14.21 -17.22 32.93
C MET A 171 -13.47 -16.87 34.22
N GLU A 172 -12.35 -17.54 34.48
CA GLU A 172 -11.50 -17.23 35.62
C GLU A 172 -10.92 -15.81 35.52
N LEU A 173 -10.42 -15.42 34.35
CA LEU A 173 -9.90 -14.08 34.08
C LEU A 173 -10.96 -13.00 34.34
N LEU A 174 -12.17 -13.17 33.80
CA LEU A 174 -13.27 -12.22 33.99
C LEU A 174 -13.69 -12.12 35.46
N ARG A 175 -13.71 -13.24 36.18
CA ARG A 175 -14.00 -13.25 37.63
C ARG A 175 -12.91 -12.51 38.41
N LYS A 176 -11.64 -12.73 38.10
CA LYS A 176 -10.51 -12.05 38.75
C LYS A 176 -10.56 -10.54 38.51
N LEU A 177 -10.79 -10.09 37.27
CA LEU A 177 -10.93 -8.67 36.95
C LEU A 177 -12.04 -7.98 37.77
N LYS A 178 -13.20 -8.65 37.90
CA LYS A 178 -14.32 -8.14 38.71
C LYS A 178 -13.99 -8.11 40.21
N ASN A 179 -13.41 -9.18 40.73
CA ASN A 179 -13.08 -9.28 42.16
C ASN A 179 -11.97 -8.31 42.59
N SER A 180 -11.12 -7.89 41.66
CA SER A 180 -10.05 -6.93 41.89
C SER A 180 -10.42 -5.49 41.56
N ASP A 181 -11.68 -5.22 41.18
CA ASP A 181 -12.19 -3.89 40.81
C ASP A 181 -11.36 -3.21 39.69
N LEU A 182 -10.88 -4.01 38.72
CA LEU A 182 -10.01 -3.54 37.63
C LEU A 182 -10.77 -3.27 36.32
N ILE A 183 -12.09 -3.51 36.27
CA ILE A 183 -12.87 -3.44 35.03
C ILE A 183 -12.81 -2.05 34.38
N GLU A 184 -12.90 -0.98 35.18
CA GLU A 184 -12.89 0.38 34.66
C GLU A 184 -11.55 0.73 33.99
N ASP A 185 -10.43 0.43 34.65
CA ASP A 185 -9.06 0.62 34.13
C ASP A 185 -8.81 -0.29 32.92
N PHE A 186 -9.28 -1.54 32.97
CA PHE A 186 -9.16 -2.53 31.90
C PHE A 186 -9.89 -2.08 30.61
N ASP A 187 -10.99 -1.36 30.75
CA ASP A 187 -11.78 -0.82 29.64
C ASP A 187 -11.35 0.60 29.20
N PHE A 188 -10.16 1.06 29.62
CA PHE A 188 -9.68 2.41 29.36
C PHE A 188 -10.72 3.47 29.79
N HIS A 189 -11.28 3.34 30.99
CA HIS A 189 -12.36 4.18 31.51
C HIS A 189 -13.58 4.25 30.56
N GLY A 190 -13.92 3.11 29.95
CA GLY A 190 -15.02 2.99 29.00
C GLY A 190 -14.72 3.52 27.60
N ALA A 191 -13.45 3.78 27.27
CA ALA A 191 -13.06 4.11 25.90
C ALA A 191 -13.11 2.88 24.98
N TYR A 192 -12.87 1.68 25.51
CA TYR A 192 -12.94 0.43 24.74
C TYR A 192 -13.47 -0.74 25.59
N PRO A 193 -14.45 -1.53 25.09
CA PRO A 193 -15.14 -2.52 25.90
C PRO A 193 -14.39 -3.87 25.97
N TYR A 194 -13.18 -3.90 26.52
CA TYR A 194 -12.37 -5.12 26.63
C TYR A 194 -13.03 -6.18 27.53
N SER A 195 -13.66 -5.77 28.62
CA SER A 195 -14.38 -6.66 29.55
C SER A 195 -15.60 -7.30 28.89
N GLU A 196 -16.29 -6.57 28.02
CA GLU A 196 -17.38 -7.11 27.18
C GLU A 196 -16.82 -8.08 26.14
N MET A 197 -15.71 -7.74 25.49
CA MET A 197 -15.03 -8.63 24.55
C MET A 197 -14.62 -9.97 25.21
N LEU A 198 -14.09 -9.92 26.44
CA LEU A 198 -13.77 -11.11 27.24
C LEU A 198 -15.04 -11.88 27.64
N SER A 199 -16.11 -11.18 28.05
CA SER A 199 -17.41 -11.78 28.35
C SER A 199 -18.02 -12.50 27.15
N SER A 200 -17.96 -11.90 25.96
CA SER A 200 -18.38 -12.53 24.70
C SER A 200 -17.51 -13.73 24.34
N GLN A 201 -16.20 -13.69 24.64
CA GLN A 201 -15.31 -14.83 24.46
C GLN A 201 -15.74 -16.01 25.36
N VAL A 202 -16.04 -15.74 26.64
CA VAL A 202 -16.55 -16.75 27.60
C VAL A 202 -17.87 -17.36 27.14
N LYS A 203 -18.75 -16.55 26.53
CA LYS A 203 -20.03 -17.02 25.97
C LYS A 203 -19.88 -17.75 24.63
N GLY A 204 -18.67 -17.87 24.09
CA GLY A 204 -18.39 -18.48 22.78
C GLY A 204 -18.83 -17.63 21.58
N GLN A 205 -19.18 -16.35 21.80
CA GLN A 205 -19.62 -15.41 20.76
C GLN A 205 -18.45 -14.86 19.94
N ASN A 206 -17.23 -14.94 20.47
CA ASN A 206 -16.00 -14.73 19.71
C ASN A 206 -14.95 -15.76 20.15
N GLN A 207 -13.92 -15.95 19.33
CA GLN A 207 -12.83 -16.90 19.59
C GLN A 207 -11.51 -16.17 19.84
N SER A 208 -11.54 -14.95 20.38
CA SER A 208 -10.32 -14.16 20.55
C SER A 208 -9.40 -14.79 21.61
N TRP A 209 -8.21 -15.20 21.18
CA TRP A 209 -7.14 -15.59 22.09
C TRP A 209 -6.44 -14.36 22.68
N ALA A 210 -6.34 -13.29 21.90
CA ALA A 210 -5.64 -12.06 22.27
C ALA A 210 -6.24 -11.40 23.51
N ILE A 211 -7.57 -11.37 23.66
CA ILE A 211 -8.20 -10.79 24.86
C ILE A 211 -7.86 -11.56 26.13
N ARG A 212 -7.68 -12.88 26.05
CA ARG A 212 -7.25 -13.71 27.19
C ARG A 212 -5.78 -13.47 27.52
N TRP A 213 -4.94 -13.28 26.50
CA TRP A 213 -3.54 -12.92 26.70
C TRP A 213 -3.41 -11.54 27.34
N HIS A 214 -4.14 -10.55 26.83
CA HIS A 214 -4.23 -9.21 27.41
C HIS A 214 -4.65 -9.26 28.88
N ALA A 215 -5.79 -9.90 29.18
CA ALA A 215 -6.30 -10.03 30.56
C ALA A 215 -5.34 -10.75 31.50
N SER A 216 -4.64 -11.80 31.03
CA SER A 216 -3.64 -12.52 31.82
C SER A 216 -2.52 -11.59 32.25
N MET A 217 -1.92 -10.87 31.29
CA MET A 217 -0.81 -9.95 31.58
C MET A 217 -1.26 -8.73 32.39
N TYR A 218 -2.49 -8.28 32.16
CA TYR A 218 -3.08 -7.17 32.88
C TYR A 218 -3.23 -7.50 34.37
N LEU A 219 -3.79 -8.67 34.70
CA LEU A 219 -3.96 -9.14 36.08
C LEU A 219 -2.61 -9.38 36.80
N GLU A 220 -1.59 -9.80 36.05
CA GLU A 220 -0.21 -9.96 36.54
C GLU A 220 0.55 -8.63 36.68
N ASN A 221 -0.11 -7.49 36.38
CA ASN A 221 0.47 -6.15 36.38
C ASN A 221 1.73 -6.04 35.49
N MET A 222 1.76 -6.79 34.40
CA MET A 222 2.88 -6.78 33.46
C MET A 222 2.65 -5.76 32.35
N LEU A 223 3.76 -5.24 31.81
CA LEU A 223 3.79 -4.20 30.80
C LEU A 223 4.26 -4.74 29.45
N THR A 224 3.75 -4.14 28.39
CA THR A 224 4.17 -4.39 27.02
C THR A 224 4.89 -3.18 26.46
N LEU A 225 6.04 -3.39 25.82
CA LEU A 225 6.79 -2.34 25.13
C LEU A 225 6.15 -2.06 23.77
N TYR A 226 5.81 -0.81 23.50
CA TYR A 226 5.31 -0.34 22.22
C TYR A 226 6.34 0.60 21.56
N PRO A 227 6.43 0.61 20.23
CA PRO A 227 7.14 1.64 19.50
C PRO A 227 6.32 2.94 19.46
N GLY A 228 6.97 4.06 19.16
CA GLY A 228 6.30 5.36 18.97
C GLY A 228 5.61 5.52 17.62
N LYS A 229 5.91 4.63 16.67
CA LYS A 229 5.32 4.53 15.33
C LYS A 229 5.11 3.05 15.03
N THR A 230 4.03 2.72 14.31
CA THR A 230 3.76 1.32 13.96
C THR A 230 4.90 0.73 13.12
N LEU A 231 5.30 -0.50 13.43
CA LEU A 231 6.25 -1.32 12.67
C LEU A 231 5.54 -2.45 11.91
N VAL A 232 4.22 -2.53 12.00
CA VAL A 232 3.41 -3.49 11.24
C VAL A 232 2.16 -2.84 10.66
N ASN A 233 1.59 -3.47 9.64
CA ASN A 233 0.30 -3.12 9.07
C ASN A 233 -0.57 -4.38 8.92
N ASN A 234 -1.84 -4.31 9.31
CA ASN A 234 -2.78 -5.42 9.16
C ASN A 234 -3.55 -5.29 7.82
N ILE A 235 -3.31 -6.21 6.90
CA ILE A 235 -3.96 -6.26 5.56
C ILE A 235 -5.17 -7.21 5.50
N GLY A 236 -5.61 -7.72 6.66
CA GLY A 236 -6.72 -8.66 6.80
C GLY A 236 -8.10 -8.02 6.87
N HIS A 237 -8.20 -6.69 6.77
CA HIS A 237 -9.45 -5.92 6.75
C HIS A 237 -10.09 -5.83 5.35
N ASP A 238 -9.79 -6.77 4.46
CA ASP A 238 -10.26 -6.85 3.07
C ASP A 238 -11.48 -7.80 2.89
N ASN A 239 -12.12 -8.20 4.01
CA ASN A 239 -13.25 -9.14 4.06
C ASN A 239 -12.88 -10.61 3.75
N SER A 240 -11.59 -10.95 3.58
CA SER A 240 -11.13 -12.35 3.43
C SER A 240 -11.00 -13.10 4.78
N GLY A 241 -10.94 -12.34 5.89
CA GLY A 241 -10.76 -12.86 7.24
C GLY A 241 -12.01 -13.39 7.90
N THR A 242 -11.86 -14.43 8.74
CA THR A 242 -12.99 -15.05 9.47
C THR A 242 -13.58 -14.12 10.53
N HIS A 243 -12.87 -13.05 10.91
CA HIS A 243 -13.27 -12.07 11.93
C HIS A 243 -13.22 -10.61 11.43
N SER A 244 -13.09 -10.37 10.13
CA SER A 244 -12.85 -9.04 9.57
C SER A 244 -14.03 -8.56 8.72
N GLY A 245 -14.57 -7.37 9.03
CA GLY A 245 -15.34 -6.57 8.08
C GLY A 245 -14.47 -5.46 7.48
N MET A 246 -14.84 -4.94 6.31
CA MET A 246 -14.09 -3.88 5.61
C MET A 246 -13.97 -2.62 6.47
N THR A 247 -12.75 -2.21 6.86
CA THR A 247 -12.54 -0.98 7.63
C THR A 247 -11.11 -0.45 7.58
N ASP A 248 -10.94 0.81 7.16
CA ASP A 248 -9.64 1.52 7.13
C ASP A 248 -9.30 2.18 8.49
N LYS A 249 -10.11 1.91 9.53
CA LYS A 249 -10.03 2.62 10.82
C LYS A 249 -8.72 2.39 11.58
N TYR A 250 -7.97 1.35 11.22
CA TYR A 250 -6.74 0.93 11.88
C TYR A 250 -5.51 1.01 10.98
N GLU A 251 -5.65 1.53 9.75
CA GLU A 251 -4.51 1.74 8.87
C GLU A 251 -3.58 2.81 9.44
N SER A 252 -2.30 2.46 9.56
CA SER A 252 -1.26 3.34 10.08
C SER A 252 -0.02 3.21 9.19
N ILE A 253 0.60 4.34 8.88
CA ILE A 253 1.78 4.37 7.99
C ILE A 253 2.93 3.68 8.73
N THR A 254 3.35 2.51 8.23
CA THR A 254 4.46 1.74 8.77
C THR A 254 5.76 2.55 8.75
N SER A 255 6.46 2.59 9.89
CA SER A 255 7.74 3.30 10.01
C SER A 255 8.76 2.75 9.02
N ARG A 256 9.43 3.65 8.32
CA ARG A 256 10.56 3.38 7.41
C ARG A 256 11.92 3.74 8.03
N ASP A 257 11.90 4.12 9.30
CA ASP A 257 13.08 4.44 10.08
C ASP A 257 13.22 3.43 11.23
N PRO A 258 14.45 3.06 11.61
CA PRO A 258 14.68 2.25 12.79
C PRO A 258 14.19 2.98 14.04
N ILE A 259 13.56 2.24 14.95
CA ILE A 259 13.11 2.76 16.24
C ILE A 259 14.10 2.29 17.31
N GLU A 260 14.78 3.23 17.93
CA GLU A 260 15.74 2.94 18.99
C GLU A 260 15.03 2.75 20.34
N ILE A 261 15.34 1.64 21.01
CA ILE A 261 14.83 1.36 22.36
C ILE A 261 15.71 2.04 23.39
N GLN A 262 15.27 3.21 23.82
CA GLN A 262 15.96 4.02 24.82
C GLN A 262 15.84 3.41 26.22
N ASP A 263 16.70 3.84 27.15
CA ASP A 263 16.55 3.53 28.57
C ASP A 263 15.40 4.35 29.15
N ILE A 264 14.22 3.75 29.16
CA ILE A 264 13.00 4.33 29.73
C ILE A 264 12.62 3.58 31.01
N LYS A 265 11.92 4.26 31.92
CA LYS A 265 11.35 3.59 33.10
C LYS A 265 10.32 2.56 32.68
N ILE A 266 10.32 1.41 33.34
CA ILE A 266 9.35 0.33 33.14
C ILE A 266 8.08 0.69 33.95
N GLU A 267 7.32 1.66 33.42
CA GLU A 267 6.08 2.16 34.00
C GLU A 267 5.10 2.56 32.91
N VAL A 268 3.79 2.57 33.21
CA VAL A 268 2.76 2.95 32.23
C VAL A 268 2.97 4.39 31.77
N SER A 269 3.06 4.58 30.45
CA SER A 269 3.17 5.91 29.84
C SER A 269 1.82 6.60 29.84
N LYS A 270 1.62 7.55 30.75
CA LYS A 270 0.41 8.40 30.81
C LYS A 270 0.10 9.07 29.47
N ARG A 271 1.14 9.57 28.79
CA ARG A 271 1.00 10.22 27.48
C ARG A 271 0.43 9.28 26.43
N ALA A 272 0.96 8.06 26.33
CA ALA A 272 0.48 7.09 25.36
C ALA A 272 -0.90 6.54 25.73
N TYR A 273 -1.14 6.30 27.02
CA TYR A 273 -2.42 5.85 27.54
C TYR A 273 -3.54 6.83 27.15
N THR A 274 -3.37 8.13 27.45
CA THR A 274 -4.34 9.17 27.08
C THR A 274 -4.49 9.29 25.56
N ALA A 275 -3.44 9.09 24.77
CA ALA A 275 -3.54 9.11 23.31
C ALA A 275 -4.41 7.97 22.75
N PHE A 276 -4.22 6.75 23.28
CA PHE A 276 -5.00 5.58 22.88
C PHE A 276 -6.45 5.72 23.35
N GLU A 277 -6.66 6.17 24.58
CA GLU A 277 -7.99 6.44 25.12
C GLU A 277 -8.77 7.44 24.24
N ASN A 278 -8.16 8.57 23.90
CA ASN A 278 -8.78 9.59 23.04
C ASN A 278 -9.10 9.04 21.64
N PHE A 279 -8.20 8.27 21.05
CA PHE A 279 -8.42 7.65 19.75
C PHE A 279 -9.62 6.69 19.77
N MET A 280 -9.71 5.84 20.80
CA MET A 280 -10.81 4.90 20.98
C MET A 280 -12.16 5.62 21.20
N ARG A 281 -12.17 6.72 21.97
CA ARG A 281 -13.38 7.55 22.15
C ARG A 281 -13.83 8.20 20.84
N ASN A 282 -12.91 8.82 20.09
CA ASN A 282 -13.22 9.59 18.89
C ASN A 282 -13.69 8.74 17.70
N LYS A 283 -13.26 7.47 17.60
CA LYS A 283 -13.69 6.55 16.53
C LYS A 283 -15.00 5.81 16.82
N GLY A 284 -15.67 6.15 17.91
CA GLY A 284 -17.01 5.65 18.22
C GLY A 284 -17.05 4.22 18.77
N PHE A 285 -16.10 3.85 19.63
CA PHE A 285 -16.23 2.62 20.45
C PHE A 285 -17.19 2.79 21.63
N ILE A 286 -17.76 3.98 21.82
CA ILE A 286 -18.86 4.22 22.75
C ILE A 286 -20.12 3.52 22.19
N GLN A 287 -20.44 2.35 22.76
CA GLN A 287 -21.81 1.84 22.74
C GLN A 287 -22.71 2.84 23.46
N THR A 288 -23.37 3.72 22.70
CA THR A 288 -24.65 4.24 23.17
C THR A 288 -25.66 3.10 22.99
N ASN A 289 -26.30 2.68 24.07
CA ASN A 289 -27.42 1.74 24.07
C ASN A 289 -28.41 2.08 22.94
N SER A 290 -28.33 1.40 21.81
CA SER A 290 -29.23 1.62 20.68
C SER A 290 -30.05 0.38 20.36
N GLN A 291 -30.84 -0.06 21.34
CA GLN A 291 -32.09 -0.79 21.09
C GLN A 291 -33.13 0.07 20.32
N ILE A 292 -32.77 1.28 19.87
CA ILE A 292 -33.70 2.25 19.25
C ILE A 292 -33.40 2.53 17.76
N LYS A 293 -32.23 2.14 17.20
CA LYS A 293 -31.93 2.41 15.76
C LYS A 293 -32.34 1.31 14.77
N ASN A 294 -32.76 0.14 15.24
CA ASN A 294 -33.23 -0.95 14.37
C ASN A 294 -34.70 -0.86 13.94
N LYS A 295 -35.37 0.28 14.13
CA LYS A 295 -36.77 0.51 13.70
C LYS A 295 -36.97 1.53 12.57
N ILE A 296 -35.90 2.16 12.05
CA ILE A 296 -36.03 3.25 11.05
C ILE A 296 -35.38 2.93 9.69
N LYS A 297 -34.73 1.77 9.51
CA LYS A 297 -34.23 1.33 8.19
C LYS A 297 -35.15 0.38 7.41
N SER A 298 -36.38 0.19 7.87
CA SER A 298 -37.41 -0.61 7.18
C SER A 298 -38.45 0.21 6.41
N ILE A 299 -38.26 1.52 6.20
CA ILE A 299 -39.30 2.40 5.61
C ILE A 299 -38.84 3.26 4.41
N ILE A 300 -37.63 3.09 3.87
CA ILE A 300 -37.27 3.72 2.58
C ILE A 300 -36.64 2.69 1.61
N ARG A 301 -37.39 1.62 1.42
CA ARG A 301 -37.51 0.92 0.13
C ARG A 301 -38.99 1.01 -0.20
N LEU A 302 -39.37 1.95 -1.06
CA LEU A 302 -40.62 2.05 -1.84
C LEU A 302 -40.81 3.50 -2.26
N ILE A 303 -41.35 3.70 -3.47
CA ILE A 303 -41.32 4.90 -4.32
C ILE A 303 -39.98 4.93 -5.13
N THR A 304 -39.85 4.48 -6.38
CA THR A 304 -40.74 4.54 -7.58
C THR A 304 -40.44 3.37 -8.58
N PRO A 305 -41.33 3.08 -9.57
CA PRO A 305 -41.68 1.74 -10.10
C PRO A 305 -40.99 1.31 -11.44
N PRO A 306 -41.37 0.16 -12.05
CA PRO A 306 -40.52 -0.69 -12.87
C PRO A 306 -40.55 -0.36 -14.37
N ILE A 307 -39.46 0.17 -14.89
CA ILE A 307 -39.05 0.04 -16.30
C ILE A 307 -37.54 -0.04 -16.30
N PHE A 308 -36.98 -1.24 -16.42
CA PHE A 308 -35.75 -1.60 -17.13
C PHE A 308 -35.57 -3.12 -17.04
N PHE A 309 -36.58 -3.84 -17.52
CA PHE A 309 -36.49 -5.25 -17.90
C PHE A 309 -36.46 -5.30 -19.43
N THR A 310 -35.41 -4.76 -20.03
CA THR A 310 -35.07 -4.91 -21.45
C THR A 310 -33.71 -4.24 -21.71
N LEU A 311 -32.64 -4.87 -21.23
CA LEU A 311 -31.31 -4.87 -21.88
C LEU A 311 -30.43 -6.00 -21.31
N TYR A 312 -31.07 -7.10 -20.90
CA TYR A 312 -30.44 -8.38 -20.56
C TYR A 312 -30.26 -9.29 -21.80
N ASN A 313 -30.33 -8.73 -23.02
CA ASN A 313 -30.25 -9.51 -24.26
C ASN A 313 -29.19 -9.03 -25.28
N ASN A 314 -28.23 -8.20 -24.89
CA ASN A 314 -27.10 -7.84 -25.77
C ASN A 314 -25.72 -8.33 -25.29
N PHE A 315 -25.66 -9.16 -24.25
CA PHE A 315 -24.39 -9.73 -23.76
C PHE A 315 -24.01 -11.09 -24.41
N PHE A 316 -24.76 -11.55 -25.41
CA PHE A 316 -24.53 -12.84 -26.09
C PHE A 316 -24.27 -12.75 -27.61
N LEU A 317 -24.02 -11.56 -28.16
CA LEU A 317 -23.78 -11.36 -29.60
C LEU A 317 -22.52 -10.55 -29.97
N ILE A 318 -21.49 -10.55 -29.12
CA ILE A 318 -20.11 -10.20 -29.53
C ILE A 318 -19.15 -11.34 -29.16
N LYS A 319 -19.61 -12.59 -29.36
CA LYS A 319 -18.78 -13.81 -29.34
C LYS A 319 -18.88 -14.61 -30.64
N LYS A 320 -19.27 -13.96 -31.75
CA LYS A 320 -19.46 -14.63 -33.04
C LYS A 320 -19.12 -13.73 -34.24
N SER A 321 -17.87 -13.28 -34.30
CA SER A 321 -17.13 -12.90 -35.52
C SER A 321 -15.74 -12.51 -35.00
N THR A 322 -14.74 -13.38 -34.94
CA THR A 322 -14.06 -13.98 -36.08
C THR A 322 -13.50 -15.36 -35.69
N LYS A 323 -14.12 -16.41 -36.22
CA LYS A 323 -13.43 -17.68 -36.49
C LYS A 323 -13.00 -17.55 -37.94
N ASP A 324 -11.79 -17.04 -38.15
CA ASP A 324 -10.92 -17.25 -39.32
C ASP A 324 -9.77 -16.24 -39.28
N THR A 325 -8.70 -16.64 -38.59
CA THR A 325 -7.29 -16.26 -38.79
C THR A 325 -6.49 -17.15 -37.86
N LYS A 326 -6.30 -18.41 -38.28
CA LYS A 326 -5.14 -19.19 -37.81
C LYS A 326 -3.91 -18.52 -38.40
N ASN A 327 -2.91 -18.26 -37.56
CA ASN A 327 -1.70 -17.47 -37.78
C ASN A 327 -1.86 -15.96 -37.48
N SER A 328 -1.96 -15.62 -36.19
CA SER A 328 -1.36 -14.39 -35.70
C SER A 328 -0.26 -14.76 -34.73
N GLU A 329 0.96 -14.33 -35.03
CA GLU A 329 2.15 -14.48 -34.18
C GLU A 329 1.86 -13.98 -32.75
N PRO A 330 2.57 -14.49 -31.72
CA PRO A 330 2.37 -14.04 -30.35
C PRO A 330 2.64 -12.53 -30.28
N GLN A 331 1.65 -11.76 -29.84
CA GLN A 331 1.85 -10.34 -29.51
C GLN A 331 2.92 -10.26 -28.42
N GLU A 332 4.08 -9.77 -28.81
CA GLU A 332 5.18 -9.37 -27.96
C GLU A 332 4.69 -8.41 -26.85
N GLN A 333 4.74 -8.84 -25.58
CA GLN A 333 4.26 -8.06 -24.43
C GLN A 333 5.40 -7.38 -23.68
N ILE A 334 5.12 -6.21 -23.07
CA ILE A 334 6.04 -5.55 -22.13
C ILE A 334 6.27 -6.47 -20.93
N VAL A 335 7.53 -6.69 -20.57
CA VAL A 335 7.91 -7.58 -19.45
C VAL A 335 8.59 -6.78 -18.35
N PHE A 336 8.23 -7.07 -17.10
CA PHE A 336 8.89 -6.49 -15.92
C PHE A 336 9.67 -7.57 -15.18
N ASN A 337 10.98 -7.35 -15.01
CA ASN A 337 11.91 -8.31 -14.45
C ASN A 337 12.74 -7.72 -13.31
N GLY A 338 13.19 -8.60 -12.42
CA GLY A 338 14.01 -8.25 -11.27
C GLY A 338 13.28 -7.42 -10.21
N GLU A 339 14.00 -7.22 -9.10
CA GLU A 339 13.63 -6.35 -7.99
C GLU A 339 14.91 -5.65 -7.52
N TYR A 340 14.90 -4.33 -7.52
CA TYR A 340 16.06 -3.50 -7.24
C TYR A 340 15.75 -2.53 -6.09
N PHE A 341 16.78 -2.19 -5.30
CA PHE A 341 16.64 -1.27 -4.17
C PHE A 341 17.15 0.14 -4.48
N LYS A 342 18.04 0.28 -5.46
CA LYS A 342 18.63 1.55 -5.89
C LYS A 342 18.46 1.72 -7.38
N TRP A 343 18.23 2.96 -7.81
CA TRP A 343 18.06 3.31 -9.21
C TRP A 343 19.28 2.93 -10.05
N GLU A 344 20.48 3.18 -9.52
CA GLU A 344 21.74 2.93 -10.19
C GLU A 344 21.95 1.44 -10.48
N ASP A 345 21.53 0.56 -9.56
CA ASP A 345 21.67 -0.89 -9.70
C ASP A 345 20.76 -1.42 -10.83
N ALA A 346 19.55 -0.90 -10.94
CA ALA A 346 18.65 -1.24 -12.05
C ALA A 346 19.17 -0.68 -13.38
N LEU A 347 19.67 0.57 -13.37
CA LEU A 347 20.15 1.26 -14.56
C LEU A 347 21.36 0.56 -15.19
N GLN A 348 22.25 -0.03 -14.39
CA GLN A 348 23.40 -0.81 -14.89
C GLN A 348 22.99 -2.02 -15.75
N ASN A 349 21.76 -2.50 -15.56
CA ASN A 349 21.19 -3.63 -16.29
C ASN A 349 20.26 -3.19 -17.43
N CYS A 350 20.29 -1.90 -17.80
CA CYS A 350 19.41 -1.29 -18.78
C CYS A 350 20.17 -0.71 -19.98
N ILE A 351 19.53 -0.71 -21.15
CA ILE A 351 20.05 -0.09 -22.38
C ILE A 351 19.74 1.41 -22.42
N GLY A 352 18.61 1.84 -21.81
CA GLY A 352 18.25 3.26 -21.69
C GLY A 352 17.68 3.89 -22.97
N TYR A 353 17.23 5.15 -22.87
CA TYR A 353 16.48 5.87 -23.94
C TYR A 353 17.40 6.51 -24.99
N ASN A 354 18.71 6.34 -24.85
CA ASN A 354 19.72 7.15 -25.54
C ASN A 354 20.13 6.61 -26.91
N SER A 355 19.44 5.62 -27.48
CA SER A 355 19.75 5.22 -28.85
C SER A 355 19.25 6.29 -29.83
N SER A 356 20.14 6.71 -30.74
CA SER A 356 19.81 7.65 -31.83
C SER A 356 18.56 7.21 -32.61
N ASP A 357 18.40 5.89 -32.73
CA ASP A 357 17.36 5.25 -33.53
C ASP A 357 15.95 5.47 -32.95
N ILE A 358 15.81 5.60 -31.62
CA ILE A 358 14.51 5.90 -30.99
C ILE A 358 14.10 7.34 -31.30
N LEU A 359 15.00 8.31 -31.12
CA LEU A 359 14.69 9.71 -31.38
C LEU A 359 14.35 9.96 -32.86
N GLU A 360 15.04 9.33 -33.80
CA GLU A 360 14.74 9.46 -35.23
C GLU A 360 13.35 8.90 -35.59
N LYS A 361 12.95 7.77 -35.01
CA LYS A 361 11.59 7.22 -35.15
C LYS A 361 10.55 8.19 -34.62
N VAL A 362 10.75 8.71 -33.40
CA VAL A 362 9.82 9.69 -32.77
C VAL A 362 9.74 10.98 -33.60
N ILE A 363 10.85 11.52 -34.09
CA ILE A 363 10.82 12.70 -34.98
C ILE A 363 9.99 12.42 -36.23
N SER A 364 10.16 11.23 -36.82
CA SER A 364 9.47 10.84 -38.05
C SER A 364 7.96 10.69 -37.84
N SER A 365 7.53 9.99 -36.79
CA SER A 365 6.11 9.82 -36.45
C SER A 365 5.46 11.16 -36.06
N THR A 366 6.11 11.95 -35.19
CA THR A 366 5.56 13.24 -34.75
C THR A 366 5.47 14.23 -35.91
N LYS A 367 6.38 14.21 -36.90
CA LYS A 367 6.27 15.05 -38.12
C LYS A 367 5.02 14.75 -38.93
N LEU A 368 4.65 13.47 -39.05
CA LEU A 368 3.43 13.07 -39.75
C LEU A 368 2.19 13.55 -39.00
N VAL A 369 2.18 13.42 -37.68
CA VAL A 369 1.06 13.93 -36.85
C VAL A 369 0.98 15.45 -36.89
N ALA A 370 2.11 16.14 -36.75
CA ALA A 370 2.20 17.60 -36.74
C ALA A 370 1.75 18.22 -38.07
N SER A 371 2.08 17.61 -39.21
CA SER A 371 1.64 18.04 -40.54
C SER A 371 0.19 17.67 -40.87
N GLY A 372 -0.43 16.79 -40.08
CA GLY A 372 -1.76 16.24 -40.33
C GLY A 372 -1.78 15.06 -41.30
N ALA A 373 -0.63 14.58 -41.75
CA ALA A 373 -0.50 13.37 -42.57
C ALA A 373 -0.82 12.08 -41.79
N ALA A 374 -0.68 12.10 -40.47
CA ALA A 374 -1.16 11.06 -39.55
C ALA A 374 -2.07 11.66 -38.48
N VAL A 375 -2.98 10.83 -37.95
CA VAL A 375 -4.01 11.29 -37.00
C VAL A 375 -3.49 11.29 -35.56
N TYR A 376 -2.69 10.30 -35.18
CA TYR A 376 -2.21 10.10 -33.82
C TYR A 376 -0.93 9.25 -33.82
N GLU A 377 -0.07 9.49 -32.82
CA GLU A 377 1.08 8.63 -32.52
C GLU A 377 1.24 8.42 -31.01
N ARG A 378 1.72 7.24 -30.64
CA ARG A 378 2.12 6.89 -29.26
C ARG A 378 3.36 6.03 -29.34
N ASP A 379 4.41 6.41 -28.61
CA ASP A 379 5.70 5.71 -28.60
C ASP A 379 6.25 5.47 -30.03
N SER A 380 6.08 6.46 -30.92
CA SER A 380 6.40 6.42 -32.36
C SER A 380 5.53 5.51 -33.25
N VAL A 381 4.58 4.77 -32.68
CA VAL A 381 3.60 3.97 -33.44
C VAL A 381 2.46 4.87 -33.92
N LEU A 382 2.12 4.80 -35.20
CA LEU A 382 1.00 5.53 -35.79
C LEU A 382 -0.32 4.77 -35.61
N PHE A 383 -1.40 5.51 -35.38
CA PHE A 383 -2.75 4.97 -35.24
C PHE A 383 -3.72 5.69 -36.16
N ASP A 384 -4.71 4.95 -36.66
CA ASP A 384 -5.75 5.47 -37.57
C ASP A 384 -6.82 6.32 -36.86
N HIS A 385 -6.88 6.23 -35.53
CA HIS A 385 -7.79 7.00 -34.70
C HIS A 385 -7.10 7.48 -33.42
N ILE A 386 -7.61 8.58 -32.85
CA ILE A 386 -7.09 9.13 -31.60
C ILE A 386 -7.71 8.36 -30.43
N GLU A 387 -6.88 7.71 -29.64
CA GLU A 387 -7.26 7.19 -28.32
C GLU A 387 -7.04 8.30 -27.28
N TYR A 388 -8.11 8.95 -26.82
CA TYR A 388 -8.00 9.99 -25.79
C TYR A 388 -7.93 9.38 -24.39
N SER A 389 -7.02 9.89 -23.56
CA SER A 389 -7.22 9.85 -22.10
C SER A 389 -8.19 10.98 -21.74
N TRP A 390 -9.49 10.66 -21.75
CA TRP A 390 -10.53 11.63 -21.41
C TRP A 390 -10.34 12.29 -20.04
N PRO A 391 -9.92 11.55 -18.99
CA PRO A 391 -9.65 12.17 -17.70
C PRO A 391 -8.45 13.14 -17.74
N LEU A 392 -7.36 12.83 -18.46
CA LEU A 392 -6.26 13.76 -18.67
C LEU A 392 -6.75 15.04 -19.34
N LEU A 393 -7.52 14.92 -20.43
CA LEU A 393 -8.09 16.08 -21.12
C LEU A 393 -9.01 16.87 -20.19
N ALA A 394 -9.82 16.21 -19.37
CA ALA A 394 -10.66 16.87 -18.38
C ALA A 394 -9.83 17.67 -17.36
N GLY A 395 -8.69 17.13 -16.91
CA GLY A 395 -7.75 17.85 -16.05
C GLY A 395 -7.16 19.11 -16.69
N LEU A 396 -6.79 19.03 -17.98
CA LEU A 396 -6.32 20.19 -18.75
C LEU A 396 -7.42 21.25 -18.92
N LEU A 397 -8.65 20.83 -19.24
CA LEU A 397 -9.78 21.74 -19.40
C LEU A 397 -10.22 22.34 -18.05
N LEU A 398 -10.11 21.58 -16.96
CA LEU A 398 -10.33 22.08 -15.60
C LEU A 398 -9.35 23.21 -15.28
N ALA A 399 -8.06 23.05 -15.58
CA ALA A 399 -7.07 24.11 -15.40
C ALA A 399 -7.43 25.37 -16.20
N SER A 400 -7.80 25.19 -17.48
CA SER A 400 -8.24 26.28 -18.34
C SER A 400 -9.48 27.00 -17.79
N SER A 401 -10.49 26.27 -17.31
CA SER A 401 -11.72 26.85 -16.73
C SER A 401 -11.44 27.69 -15.48
N ARG A 402 -10.39 27.34 -14.73
CA ARG A 402 -9.97 28.05 -13.51
C ARG A 402 -9.14 29.29 -13.81
N SER A 403 -8.72 29.48 -15.06
CA SER A 403 -7.87 30.58 -15.51
C SER A 403 -8.48 31.35 -16.69
N ASN A 404 -9.81 31.52 -16.71
CA ASN A 404 -10.54 32.28 -17.74
C ASN A 404 -10.22 31.84 -19.18
N GLY A 405 -10.06 30.52 -19.39
CA GLY A 405 -9.76 29.95 -20.70
C GLY A 405 -8.27 29.91 -21.05
N ASN A 406 -7.39 30.43 -20.19
CA ASN A 406 -5.94 30.35 -20.41
C ASN A 406 -5.38 29.00 -19.99
N LEU A 407 -4.59 28.37 -20.85
CA LEU A 407 -3.90 27.12 -20.54
C LEU A 407 -2.40 27.28 -20.77
N ASN A 408 -1.61 27.20 -19.70
CA ASN A 408 -0.15 27.25 -19.75
C ASN A 408 0.43 26.02 -19.05
N VAL A 409 0.84 25.05 -19.86
CA VAL A 409 1.18 23.69 -19.43
C VAL A 409 2.68 23.55 -19.26
N ILE A 410 3.10 22.97 -18.14
CA ILE A 410 4.37 22.22 -18.06
C ILE A 410 4.05 20.76 -18.39
N ASP A 411 4.61 20.25 -19.47
CA ASP A 411 4.55 18.84 -19.88
C ASP A 411 5.91 18.21 -19.60
N TYR A 412 6.05 17.60 -18.42
CA TYR A 412 7.31 17.03 -17.96
C TYR A 412 7.46 15.62 -18.54
N GLY A 413 8.50 15.36 -19.33
CA GLY A 413 8.59 14.09 -20.06
C GLY A 413 7.78 14.02 -21.35
N GLY A 414 7.35 15.18 -21.89
CA GLY A 414 6.37 15.27 -22.98
C GLY A 414 6.86 14.85 -24.38
N SER A 415 8.07 14.31 -24.50
CA SER A 415 8.69 13.91 -25.78
C SER A 415 8.73 15.09 -26.78
N LEU A 416 8.19 14.93 -27.99
CA LEU A 416 8.08 15.98 -29.00
C LEU A 416 6.68 16.63 -29.03
N GLY A 417 5.94 16.56 -27.91
CA GLY A 417 4.60 17.13 -27.77
C GLY A 417 3.46 16.15 -28.03
N SER A 418 3.67 14.84 -27.80
CA SER A 418 2.69 13.79 -28.09
C SER A 418 1.33 14.05 -27.42
N SER A 419 1.32 14.43 -26.14
CA SER A 419 0.12 14.77 -25.37
C SER A 419 -0.60 16.02 -25.92
N TYR A 420 0.15 17.03 -26.39
CA TYR A 420 -0.44 18.19 -27.06
C TYR A 420 -1.13 17.77 -28.36
N TYR A 421 -0.43 17.04 -29.24
CA TYR A 421 -0.97 16.66 -30.54
C TYR A 421 -2.16 15.72 -30.44
N GLN A 422 -2.16 14.80 -29.46
CA GLN A 422 -3.30 13.96 -29.13
C GLN A 422 -4.55 14.78 -28.81
N ASN A 423 -4.40 15.89 -28.07
CA ASN A 423 -5.51 16.69 -27.55
C ASN A 423 -5.81 17.98 -28.34
N ARG A 424 -5.01 18.32 -29.37
CA ARG A 424 -5.06 19.61 -30.08
C ARG A 424 -6.43 20.01 -30.63
N LYS A 425 -7.28 19.03 -30.98
CA LYS A 425 -8.65 19.29 -31.48
C LYS A 425 -9.51 20.03 -30.46
N PHE A 426 -9.31 19.78 -29.17
CA PHE A 426 -10.00 20.47 -28.08
C PHE A 426 -9.21 21.68 -27.62
N LEU A 427 -7.89 21.53 -27.47
CA LEU A 427 -7.04 22.57 -26.91
C LEU A 427 -6.93 23.82 -27.78
N ASN A 428 -6.99 23.67 -29.11
CA ASN A 428 -6.94 24.82 -30.04
C ASN A 428 -8.23 25.65 -30.05
N LEU A 429 -9.30 25.20 -29.37
CA LEU A 429 -10.53 26.00 -29.17
C LEU A 429 -10.41 26.94 -27.97
N LEU A 430 -9.36 26.81 -27.16
CA LEU A 430 -9.13 27.70 -26.02
C LEU A 430 -8.62 29.07 -26.49
N PRO A 431 -8.99 30.17 -25.79
CA PRO A 431 -8.53 31.51 -26.12
C PRO A 431 -7.01 31.64 -26.17
N THR A 432 -6.30 31.03 -25.21
CA THR A 432 -4.85 31.08 -25.12
C THR A 432 -4.28 29.74 -24.68
N ILE A 433 -3.27 29.26 -25.40
CA ILE A 433 -2.53 28.05 -25.08
C ILE A 433 -1.03 28.25 -25.24
N LYS A 434 -0.28 27.86 -24.20
CA LYS A 434 1.16 27.64 -24.21
C LYS A 434 1.45 26.23 -23.70
N TRP A 435 2.21 25.47 -24.46
CA TRP A 435 2.62 24.11 -24.14
C TRP A 435 4.14 24.06 -24.01
N ASN A 436 4.63 23.84 -22.79
CA ASN A 436 6.07 23.88 -22.51
C ASN A 436 6.54 22.49 -22.12
N VAL A 437 7.24 21.83 -23.05
CA VAL A 437 7.79 20.50 -22.83
C VAL A 437 9.14 20.61 -22.12
N ILE A 438 9.29 19.89 -21.01
CA ILE A 438 10.55 19.74 -20.29
C ILE A 438 11.10 18.35 -20.59
N GLU A 439 12.26 18.28 -21.26
CA GLU A 439 12.80 17.02 -21.76
C GLU A 439 14.34 17.03 -21.86
N GLN A 440 14.93 15.85 -22.10
CA GLN A 440 16.35 15.65 -22.30
C GLN A 440 16.95 16.48 -23.46
N PRO A 441 18.24 16.85 -23.39
CA PRO A 441 18.86 17.80 -24.32
C PRO A 441 18.71 17.46 -25.81
N ASN A 442 18.83 16.19 -26.19
CA ASN A 442 18.69 15.73 -27.59
C ASN A 442 17.26 15.95 -28.13
N TYR A 443 16.23 15.66 -27.33
CA TYR A 443 14.84 15.93 -27.66
C TYR A 443 14.54 17.43 -27.68
N VAL A 444 15.14 18.22 -26.78
CA VAL A 444 14.99 19.68 -26.78
C VAL A 444 15.58 20.29 -28.05
N VAL A 445 16.74 19.82 -28.50
CA VAL A 445 17.33 20.23 -29.79
C VAL A 445 16.41 19.88 -30.95
N ALA A 446 15.88 18.64 -31.00
CA ALA A 446 14.96 18.21 -32.04
C ALA A 446 13.63 18.98 -32.02
N GLY A 447 13.05 19.18 -30.84
CA GLY A 447 11.83 19.94 -30.58
C GLY A 447 11.96 21.38 -31.05
N ASN A 448 13.04 22.06 -30.64
CA ASN A 448 13.34 23.42 -31.08
C ASN A 448 13.57 23.53 -32.59
N LYS A 449 14.19 22.52 -33.21
CA LYS A 449 14.48 22.51 -34.66
C LYS A 449 13.24 22.24 -35.52
N TYR A 450 12.39 21.30 -35.13
CA TYR A 450 11.35 20.77 -36.02
C TYR A 450 9.91 21.10 -35.58
N PHE A 451 9.65 21.35 -34.30
CA PHE A 451 8.28 21.40 -33.75
C PHE A 451 7.93 22.72 -33.06
N LYS A 452 8.92 23.45 -32.55
CA LYS A 452 8.71 24.74 -31.87
C LYS A 452 7.91 25.69 -32.74
N ASN A 453 6.89 26.29 -32.14
CA ASN A 453 6.08 27.33 -32.77
C ASN A 453 5.50 28.25 -31.69
N LYS A 454 4.49 29.07 -32.02
CA LYS A 454 3.89 30.01 -31.07
C LYS A 454 3.19 29.33 -29.88
N THR A 455 2.80 28.07 -30.03
CA THR A 455 2.04 27.29 -29.03
C THR A 455 2.95 26.34 -28.26
N ILE A 456 3.79 25.56 -28.94
CA ILE A 456 4.66 24.55 -28.29
C ILE A 456 6.12 25.01 -28.21
N ASN A 457 6.71 24.87 -27.03
CA ASN A 457 8.09 25.23 -26.70
C ASN A 457 8.79 24.08 -25.97
N PHE A 458 10.12 24.05 -26.02
CA PHE A 458 10.95 22.97 -25.48
C PHE A 458 12.07 23.53 -24.62
N TYR A 459 12.21 23.00 -23.40
CA TYR A 459 13.21 23.43 -22.43
C TYR A 459 13.94 22.22 -21.85
N ASP A 460 15.23 22.39 -21.60
CA ASP A 460 16.14 21.40 -21.01
C ASP A 460 15.99 21.31 -19.48
N ASN A 461 15.43 22.33 -18.85
CA ASN A 461 15.15 22.35 -17.42
C ASN A 461 13.98 23.28 -17.06
N LEU A 462 13.42 23.05 -15.87
CA LEU A 462 12.29 23.82 -15.34
C LEU A 462 12.62 25.30 -15.15
N SER A 463 13.82 25.64 -14.68
CA SER A 463 14.19 27.03 -14.38
C SER A 463 14.12 27.91 -15.63
N ASN A 464 14.64 27.43 -16.76
CA ASN A 464 14.57 28.14 -18.04
C ASN A 464 13.12 28.34 -18.51
N CYS A 465 12.26 27.32 -18.36
CA CYS A 465 10.84 27.45 -18.68
C CYS A 465 10.15 28.53 -17.84
N LEU A 466 10.46 28.60 -16.54
CA LEU A 466 9.83 29.51 -15.58
C LEU A 466 10.30 30.96 -15.70
N LEU A 467 11.40 31.24 -16.42
CA LEU A 467 11.80 32.61 -16.74
C LEU A 467 10.84 33.29 -17.73
N GLU A 468 10.18 32.51 -18.58
CA GLU A 468 9.36 33.01 -19.69
C GLU A 468 7.86 32.71 -19.53
N ASN A 469 7.51 31.82 -18.59
CA ASN A 469 6.16 31.28 -18.46
C ASN A 469 5.71 31.20 -17.00
N ILE A 470 4.41 31.42 -16.79
CA ILE A 470 3.72 31.19 -15.51
C ILE A 470 2.71 30.07 -15.75
N PRO A 471 3.08 28.80 -15.50
CA PRO A 471 2.23 27.65 -15.74
C PRO A 471 1.07 27.60 -14.76
N ASN A 472 -0.11 27.20 -15.23
CA ASN A 472 -1.28 26.93 -14.38
C ASN A 472 -1.62 25.45 -14.29
N VAL A 473 -0.97 24.60 -15.09
CA VAL A 473 -1.08 23.15 -14.99
C VAL A 473 0.25 22.46 -15.20
N ILE A 474 0.46 21.39 -14.44
CA ILE A 474 1.58 20.48 -14.60
C ILE A 474 1.03 19.12 -15.02
N LEU A 475 1.57 18.58 -16.11
CA LEU A 475 1.24 17.27 -16.64
C LEU A 475 2.45 16.34 -16.48
N LEU A 476 2.22 15.19 -15.87
CA LEU A 476 3.13 14.05 -15.84
C LEU A 476 2.39 12.84 -16.38
N SER A 477 2.58 12.53 -17.67
CA SER A 477 1.91 11.41 -18.32
C SER A 477 2.93 10.37 -18.74
N SER A 478 2.91 9.20 -18.09
CA SER A 478 3.87 8.10 -18.33
C SER A 478 5.35 8.49 -18.13
N VAL A 479 5.63 9.34 -17.13
CA VAL A 479 7.01 9.80 -16.84
C VAL A 479 7.45 9.50 -15.41
N LEU A 480 6.58 9.65 -14.42
CA LEU A 480 6.98 9.73 -13.01
C LEU A 480 7.76 8.48 -12.57
N GLN A 481 7.27 7.31 -12.95
CA GLN A 481 7.89 6.01 -12.66
C GLN A 481 9.26 5.78 -13.30
N TYR A 482 9.65 6.57 -14.30
CA TYR A 482 10.92 6.42 -15.02
C TYR A 482 11.97 7.45 -14.56
N LEU A 483 11.71 8.17 -13.47
CA LEU A 483 12.64 9.15 -12.91
C LEU A 483 13.48 8.54 -11.78
N PRO A 484 14.76 8.92 -11.63
CA PRO A 484 15.63 8.42 -10.55
C PRO A 484 15.07 8.66 -9.15
N ASP A 485 14.51 9.85 -8.90
CA ASP A 485 13.84 10.20 -7.65
C ASP A 485 12.48 10.85 -7.96
N PRO A 486 11.42 10.03 -8.12
CA PRO A 486 10.09 10.55 -8.49
C PRO A 486 9.52 11.50 -7.44
N TYR A 487 9.80 11.26 -6.15
CA TYR A 487 9.26 12.07 -5.07
C TYR A 487 9.95 13.42 -4.97
N GLN A 488 11.26 13.48 -5.20
CA GLN A 488 11.97 14.75 -5.24
C GLN A 488 11.54 15.60 -6.44
N ILE A 489 11.40 15.00 -7.63
CA ILE A 489 10.88 15.72 -8.80
C ILE A 489 9.47 16.24 -8.55
N LEU A 490 8.58 15.41 -7.98
CA LEU A 490 7.23 15.86 -7.65
C LEU A 490 7.22 17.01 -6.63
N LYS A 491 8.10 16.98 -5.62
CA LYS A 491 8.29 18.11 -4.68
C LYS A 491 8.75 19.38 -5.38
N ASP A 492 9.65 19.27 -6.35
CA ASP A 492 10.16 20.43 -7.09
C ASP A 492 9.09 21.03 -8.01
N LEU A 493 8.26 20.19 -8.63
CA LEU A 493 7.11 20.62 -9.42
C LEU A 493 6.02 21.29 -8.56
N ILE A 494 5.75 20.77 -7.36
CA ILE A 494 4.82 21.38 -6.39
C ILE A 494 5.21 22.83 -6.05
N LYS A 495 6.51 23.15 -6.00
CA LYS A 495 6.98 24.53 -5.71
C LYS A 495 6.56 25.55 -6.77
N ILE A 496 6.26 25.10 -7.99
CA ILE A 496 5.75 25.96 -9.08
C ILE A 496 4.37 26.50 -8.73
N ASN A 497 3.64 25.82 -7.83
CA ASN A 497 2.39 26.29 -7.25
C ASN A 497 1.28 26.46 -8.31
N ALA A 498 1.30 25.61 -9.35
CA ALA A 498 0.31 25.55 -10.41
C ALA A 498 -1.09 25.19 -9.86
N ASP A 499 -2.15 25.64 -10.54
CA ASP A 499 -3.52 25.45 -10.07
C ASP A 499 -4.00 24.00 -10.18
N VAL A 500 -3.50 23.26 -11.15
CA VAL A 500 -3.84 21.85 -11.39
C VAL A 500 -2.58 21.01 -11.60
N ILE A 501 -2.57 19.80 -11.06
CA ILE A 501 -1.56 18.79 -11.36
C ILE A 501 -2.28 17.55 -11.88
N VAL A 502 -1.90 17.09 -13.07
CA VAL A 502 -2.43 15.88 -13.70
C VAL A 502 -1.33 14.84 -13.74
N LEU A 503 -1.54 13.74 -13.02
CA LEU A 503 -0.75 12.53 -13.16
C LEU A 503 -1.54 11.58 -14.06
N ASP A 504 -0.90 11.01 -15.07
CA ASP A 504 -1.55 10.09 -15.99
C ASP A 504 -0.59 8.94 -16.30
N ARG A 505 -1.13 7.74 -16.55
CA ARG A 505 -0.33 6.54 -16.88
C ARG A 505 0.84 6.34 -15.91
N THR A 506 0.59 6.47 -14.61
CA THR A 506 1.59 6.23 -13.56
C THR A 506 1.45 4.81 -13.03
N CYS A 507 2.58 4.11 -12.87
CA CYS A 507 2.59 2.72 -12.40
C CYS A 507 2.49 2.69 -10.88
N TYR A 508 1.45 2.03 -10.35
CA TYR A 508 1.26 1.84 -8.93
C TYR A 508 1.25 0.36 -8.55
N TYR A 509 1.86 0.05 -7.42
CA TYR A 509 1.87 -1.30 -6.86
C TYR A 509 0.66 -1.51 -5.93
N LYS A 510 -0.13 -2.54 -6.22
CA LYS A 510 -1.30 -2.94 -5.41
C LYS A 510 -0.80 -3.55 -4.10
N ASN A 511 -1.36 -3.09 -2.98
CA ASN A 511 -1.15 -3.65 -1.64
C ASN A 511 0.32 -3.68 -1.14
N SER A 512 1.20 -2.83 -1.68
CA SER A 512 2.59 -2.74 -1.22
C SER A 512 2.82 -1.59 -0.25
N ILE A 513 3.76 -1.80 0.69
CA ILE A 513 4.23 -0.82 1.66
C ILE A 513 5.58 -0.18 1.26
N ILE A 514 6.23 -0.70 0.22
CA ILE A 514 7.45 -0.14 -0.38
C ILE A 514 7.27 0.14 -1.88
N ASP A 515 7.94 1.17 -2.36
CA ASP A 515 8.08 1.41 -3.79
C ASP A 515 9.01 0.33 -4.34
N LEU A 516 8.61 -0.39 -5.38
CA LEU A 516 9.39 -1.48 -5.95
C LEU A 516 10.02 -1.02 -7.26
N LEU A 517 11.33 -1.21 -7.42
CA LEU A 517 12.01 -0.92 -8.69
C LEU A 517 12.20 -2.20 -9.49
N ARG A 518 11.78 -2.17 -10.77
CA ARG A 518 11.94 -3.29 -11.70
C ARG A 518 12.52 -2.78 -13.01
N ILE A 519 12.98 -3.69 -13.85
CA ILE A 519 13.37 -3.37 -15.23
C ILE A 519 12.23 -3.71 -16.15
N GLN A 520 11.74 -2.70 -16.87
CA GLN A 520 10.82 -2.85 -17.98
C GLN A 520 11.59 -3.19 -19.24
N THR A 521 11.17 -4.23 -19.94
CA THR A 521 11.67 -4.63 -21.26
C THR A 521 10.59 -4.32 -22.29
N VAL A 522 10.93 -3.47 -23.26
CA VAL A 522 10.07 -3.13 -24.38
C VAL A 522 10.35 -4.11 -25.53
N PRO A 523 9.31 -4.65 -26.18
CA PRO A 523 9.52 -5.57 -27.30
C PRO A 523 10.10 -4.90 -28.55
N ASP A 524 10.82 -5.69 -29.34
CA ASP A 524 11.51 -5.24 -30.56
C ASP A 524 10.55 -4.65 -31.60
N SER A 525 9.30 -5.13 -31.64
CA SER A 525 8.22 -4.60 -32.47
C SER A 525 7.89 -3.12 -32.21
N ILE A 526 8.19 -2.59 -31.02
CA ILE A 526 8.09 -1.16 -30.70
C ILE A 526 9.47 -0.53 -30.86
N TYR A 527 10.41 -0.93 -30.00
CA TYR A 527 11.85 -0.69 -30.08
C TYR A 527 12.57 -1.52 -29.01
N SER A 528 13.75 -2.05 -29.32
CA SER A 528 14.57 -2.79 -28.35
C SER A 528 15.15 -1.86 -27.30
N ALA A 529 14.57 -1.84 -26.10
CA ALA A 529 15.13 -1.12 -24.97
C ALA A 529 14.67 -1.66 -23.60
N THR A 530 15.48 -1.39 -22.59
CA THR A 530 15.20 -1.71 -21.20
C THR A 530 15.41 -0.48 -20.32
N TYR A 531 14.53 -0.31 -19.33
CA TYR A 531 14.53 0.86 -18.44
C TYR A 531 14.17 0.49 -17.00
N PRO A 532 14.76 1.16 -16.00
CA PRO A 532 14.25 1.08 -14.64
C PRO A 532 12.85 1.72 -14.56
N CYS A 533 11.94 1.07 -13.86
CA CYS A 533 10.54 1.49 -13.72
C CYS A 533 10.08 1.27 -12.27
N TRP A 534 9.67 2.35 -11.62
CA TRP A 534 9.10 2.31 -10.27
C TRP A 534 7.65 1.85 -10.29
N PHE A 535 7.34 0.90 -9.42
CA PHE A 535 6.00 0.52 -9.03
C PHE A 535 5.73 1.28 -7.73
N LEU A 536 5.14 2.47 -7.87
CA LEU A 536 5.00 3.44 -6.78
C LEU A 536 3.86 3.06 -5.84
N ILE A 537 3.93 3.50 -4.60
CA ILE A 537 2.76 3.45 -3.70
C ILE A 537 1.86 4.64 -3.99
N GLU A 538 0.64 4.35 -4.42
CA GLU A 538 -0.38 5.35 -4.76
C GLU A 538 -0.64 6.33 -3.61
N ASN A 539 -0.90 5.82 -2.41
CA ASN A 539 -1.18 6.67 -1.26
C ASN A 539 0.01 7.59 -0.91
N LYS A 540 1.26 7.17 -1.16
CA LYS A 540 2.44 8.02 -0.91
C LYS A 540 2.49 9.21 -1.88
N VAL A 541 2.11 9.01 -3.14
CA VAL A 541 2.00 10.08 -4.14
C VAL A 541 0.84 11.03 -3.80
N ILE A 542 -0.34 10.48 -3.49
CA ILE A 542 -1.51 11.27 -3.09
C ILE A 542 -1.23 12.12 -1.85
N GLN A 543 -0.70 11.51 -0.79
CA GLN A 543 -0.39 12.23 0.47
C GLN A 543 0.68 13.29 0.28
N LEU A 544 1.65 13.08 -0.62
CA LEU A 544 2.64 14.12 -0.91
C LEU A 544 1.97 15.38 -1.48
N LEU A 545 1.01 15.24 -2.39
CA LEU A 545 0.27 16.37 -2.96
C LEU A 545 -0.71 16.97 -1.95
N VAL A 546 -1.45 16.14 -1.22
CA VAL A 546 -2.41 16.59 -0.19
C VAL A 546 -1.73 17.39 0.91
N ASN A 547 -0.58 16.93 1.40
CA ASN A 547 0.20 17.65 2.41
C ASN A 547 0.80 18.98 1.90
N ASN A 548 0.75 19.23 0.59
CA ASN A 548 1.25 20.46 -0.04
C ASN A 548 0.12 21.33 -0.63
N ASN A 549 -1.08 21.30 -0.02
CA ASN A 549 -2.23 22.13 -0.38
C ASN A 549 -2.85 21.80 -1.74
N TYR A 550 -2.89 20.52 -2.11
CA TYR A 550 -3.69 20.04 -3.23
C TYR A 550 -4.82 19.14 -2.73
N THR A 551 -5.96 19.18 -3.40
CA THR A 551 -7.10 18.29 -3.18
C THR A 551 -7.17 17.32 -4.36
N LEU A 552 -7.23 16.02 -4.07
CA LEU A 552 -7.53 15.01 -5.08
C LEU A 552 -8.97 15.21 -5.57
N ILE A 553 -9.15 15.43 -6.87
CA ILE A 553 -10.45 15.63 -7.51
C ILE A 553 -10.96 14.33 -8.11
N GLU A 554 -10.07 13.56 -8.74
CA GLU A 554 -10.45 12.31 -9.40
C GLU A 554 -9.26 11.35 -9.45
N ASP A 555 -9.55 10.05 -9.38
CA ASP A 555 -8.62 8.97 -9.70
C ASP A 555 -9.22 8.03 -10.74
N PHE A 556 -8.41 7.52 -11.65
CA PHE A 556 -8.91 6.75 -12.79
C PHE A 556 -7.89 5.71 -13.27
N LEU A 557 -8.40 4.64 -13.89
CA LEU A 557 -7.55 3.68 -14.60
C LEU A 557 -7.08 4.29 -15.93
N ALA A 558 -5.78 4.23 -16.19
CA ALA A 558 -5.19 4.87 -17.37
C ALA A 558 -4.98 3.90 -18.54
N ILE A 559 -4.69 2.62 -18.25
CA ILE A 559 -4.51 1.51 -19.22
C ILE A 559 -5.04 0.24 -18.53
N ASP A 560 -5.26 -0.83 -19.31
CA ASP A 560 -5.52 -2.18 -18.79
C ASP A 560 -4.49 -2.62 -17.73
N ASN A 561 -4.90 -3.55 -16.86
CA ASN A 561 -4.04 -4.08 -15.81
C ASN A 561 -2.74 -4.66 -16.37
N LEU A 562 -1.65 -4.33 -15.70
CA LEU A 562 -0.30 -4.70 -16.07
C LEU A 562 -0.04 -6.17 -15.64
N ASP A 563 -0.32 -6.45 -14.37
CA ASP A 563 -0.49 -7.79 -13.80
C ASP A 563 -1.43 -7.72 -12.58
N ASP A 564 -1.60 -8.83 -11.86
CA ASP A 564 -2.45 -8.88 -10.66
C ASP A 564 -1.94 -7.98 -9.52
N ARG A 565 -0.67 -7.54 -9.58
CA ARG A 565 0.01 -6.80 -8.51
C ARG A 565 0.21 -5.32 -8.84
N ALA A 566 0.06 -4.88 -10.08
CA ALA A 566 0.26 -3.48 -10.46
C ALA A 566 -0.87 -2.93 -11.34
N VAL A 567 -1.02 -1.60 -11.33
CA VAL A 567 -2.03 -0.90 -12.12
C VAL A 567 -1.47 0.42 -12.66
N TRP A 568 -1.88 0.76 -13.88
CA TRP A 568 -1.69 2.09 -14.45
C TRP A 568 -2.86 2.97 -14.04
N LYS A 569 -2.62 3.98 -13.19
CA LYS A 569 -3.63 4.96 -12.80
C LYS A 569 -3.21 6.37 -13.16
N GLY A 570 -4.21 7.24 -13.23
CA GLY A 570 -4.04 8.68 -13.21
C GLY A 570 -4.83 9.33 -12.08
N HIS A 571 -4.47 10.57 -11.81
CA HIS A 571 -5.00 11.38 -10.73
C HIS A 571 -5.06 12.84 -11.16
N ILE A 572 -6.16 13.52 -10.83
CA ILE A 572 -6.31 14.96 -11.04
C ILE A 572 -6.32 15.64 -9.69
N PHE A 573 -5.41 16.59 -9.49
CA PHE A 573 -5.31 17.37 -8.27
C PHE A 573 -5.57 18.85 -8.56
N CYS A 574 -6.33 19.50 -7.70
CA CYS A 574 -6.54 20.95 -7.72
C CYS A 574 -5.92 21.58 -6.49
N LYS A 575 -5.28 22.73 -6.67
CA LYS A 575 -4.79 23.54 -5.56
C LYS A 575 -5.94 23.96 -4.63
N THR A 576 -5.78 23.73 -3.34
CA THR A 576 -6.76 24.10 -2.32
C THR A 576 -6.73 25.61 -2.13
N ASN A 577 -7.88 26.28 -2.35
CA ASN A 577 -8.00 27.69 -2.01
C ASN A 577 -7.96 27.81 -0.49
N LYS A 578 -7.00 28.57 0.07
CA LYS A 578 -7.09 29.01 1.46
C LYS A 578 -8.29 29.96 1.55
N GLY A 579 -9.38 29.46 2.12
CA GLY A 579 -10.54 30.27 2.51
C GLY A 579 -10.17 31.24 3.63
#